data_AF-A0A7X9IYF8-F1
#
_entry.id   AF-A0A7X9IYF8-F1
#
_cell.length_a   1.000
_cell.length_b   1.000
_cell.length_c   1.000
_cell.angle_alpha   90.00
_cell.angle_beta   90.00
_cell.angle_gamma   90.00
#
_symmetry.space_group_name_H-M   'P 1'
#
loop_
_entity.id
_entity.type
_entity.pdbx_description
1 polymer ?
#
loop_
_entity_poly.entity_id
_entity_poly.type
_entity_poly.pdbx_seq_one_letter_code
_entity_poly.pdbx_strand_id
1 'polypeptide(L)'
;MKTWQRRLLFGLGYALLFLVSFVVFLYLSFPWDRTARYAEAALAKALDMDVRIGSVAPSWFTGLELTDVTLRARKPDRQGQLRSIHADRVVARASAGTLFGGDIDVDFTLEMMGGKVEGQYYRAQKDSRIVANLEGLSPNEVTFLRDMVGLPIRGGLSGRIDVTLRDHKFAKASGTIEIAARNVVVGDGKARIKLKVKPQYAELQEFLDREDQGVALPPMTVGTVTLKARVTQGVARLTQLEASSEHIEFKGEGELLLADPVTASTSAIYIMYKLTEAYESLDSEARTMMENMRTSPVYRRALRTDGFFGFCLTGVLRERVRPLPTRDGCPDRPVPEPPAPGVPGAPPLAPAPTIISAAERPGERIPGVAAGWA
;
A
#
# COMPACT_ATOMS: atom_id res chain seq x y z
N MET A 1 -42.56 -42.48 22.45
CA MET A 1 -41.59 -41.51 23.03
C MET A 1 -42.19 -40.93 24.31
N LYS A 2 -41.46 -40.94 25.43
CA LYS A 2 -41.95 -40.51 26.76
C LYS A 2 -42.41 -39.04 26.68
N THR A 3 -43.58 -38.74 27.22
CA THR A 3 -44.21 -37.39 27.26
C THR A 3 -43.28 -36.29 27.79
N TRP A 4 -42.28 -36.67 28.60
CA TRP A 4 -41.23 -35.80 29.11
C TRP A 4 -40.21 -35.33 28.05
N GLN A 5 -39.84 -36.18 27.09
CA GLN A 5 -38.93 -35.81 26.00
C GLN A 5 -39.56 -34.76 25.07
N ARG A 6 -40.87 -34.85 24.81
CA ARG A 6 -41.60 -33.83 24.03
C ARG A 6 -41.55 -32.46 24.72
N ARG A 7 -41.76 -32.41 26.05
CA ARG A 7 -41.72 -31.15 26.81
C ARG A 7 -40.33 -30.51 26.82
N LEU A 8 -39.27 -31.32 26.95
CA LEU A 8 -37.89 -30.84 26.81
C LEU A 8 -37.58 -30.33 25.40
N LEU A 9 -38.05 -31.03 24.36
CA LEU A 9 -37.86 -30.60 22.97
C LEU A 9 -38.58 -29.26 22.69
N PHE A 10 -39.80 -29.09 23.18
CA PHE A 10 -40.54 -27.83 23.07
C PHE A 10 -39.87 -26.72 23.88
N GLY A 11 -39.42 -27.00 25.11
CA GLY A 11 -38.69 -26.02 25.92
C GLY A 11 -37.38 -25.55 25.27
N LEU A 12 -36.60 -26.49 24.71
CA LEU A 12 -35.39 -26.17 23.95
C LEU A 12 -35.72 -25.38 22.67
N GLY A 13 -36.82 -25.73 21.99
CA GLY A 13 -37.31 -25.00 20.82
C GLY A 13 -37.71 -23.55 21.14
N TYR A 14 -38.44 -23.32 22.23
CA TYR A 14 -38.78 -21.97 22.69
C TYR A 14 -37.56 -21.18 23.14
N ALA A 15 -36.61 -21.81 23.83
CA ALA A 15 -35.36 -21.17 24.23
C ALA A 15 -34.50 -20.78 23.01
N LEU A 16 -34.38 -21.66 22.02
CA LEU A 16 -33.68 -21.38 20.76
C LEU A 16 -34.38 -20.27 19.97
N LEU A 17 -35.71 -20.34 19.84
CA LEU A 17 -36.50 -19.32 19.17
C LEU A 17 -36.35 -17.96 19.86
N PHE A 18 -36.43 -17.93 21.20
CA PHE A 18 -36.20 -16.72 21.98
C PHE A 18 -34.79 -16.17 21.76
N LEU A 19 -33.76 -17.01 21.76
CA LEU A 19 -32.38 -16.60 21.51
C LEU A 19 -32.23 -16.00 20.10
N VAL A 20 -32.77 -16.66 19.07
CA VAL A 20 -32.73 -16.19 17.69
C VAL A 20 -33.49 -14.88 17.54
N SER A 21 -34.71 -14.79 18.06
CA SER A 21 -35.49 -13.56 18.05
C SER A 21 -34.79 -12.44 18.82
N PHE A 22 -34.23 -12.72 19.99
CA PHE A 22 -33.49 -11.75 20.79
C PHE A 22 -32.29 -11.19 20.00
N VAL A 23 -31.48 -12.06 19.37
CA VAL A 23 -30.34 -11.64 18.56
C VAL A 23 -30.80 -10.82 17.35
N VAL A 24 -31.87 -11.23 16.66
CA VAL A 24 -32.44 -10.48 15.52
C VAL A 24 -32.96 -9.10 15.96
N PHE A 25 -33.72 -9.02 17.05
CA PHE A 25 -34.22 -7.74 17.57
C PHE A 25 -33.11 -6.84 18.08
N LEU A 26 -32.09 -7.41 18.72
CA LEU A 26 -30.91 -6.67 19.18
C LEU A 26 -30.12 -6.12 17.98
N TYR A 27 -30.00 -6.88 16.90
CA TYR A 27 -29.34 -6.47 15.66
C TYR A 27 -30.13 -5.38 14.92
N LEU A 28 -31.46 -5.51 14.82
CA LEU A 28 -32.34 -4.52 14.18
C LEU A 28 -32.46 -3.22 14.99
N SER A 29 -32.40 -3.30 16.31
CA SER A 29 -32.49 -2.14 17.21
C SER A 29 -31.13 -1.50 17.50
N PHE A 30 -30.04 -2.04 16.95
CA PHE A 30 -28.71 -1.54 17.19
C PHE A 30 -28.54 -0.15 16.52
N PRO A 31 -28.12 0.89 17.27
CA PRO A 31 -28.04 2.24 16.73
C PRO A 31 -26.77 2.43 15.89
N TRP A 32 -26.77 1.90 14.65
CA TRP A 32 -25.64 1.93 13.71
C TRP A 32 -25.07 3.34 13.50
N ASP A 33 -25.92 4.36 13.47
CA ASP A 33 -25.50 5.76 13.33
C ASP A 33 -24.62 6.26 14.48
N ARG A 34 -24.86 5.78 15.71
CA ARG A 34 -24.01 6.14 16.86
C ARG A 34 -22.65 5.48 16.75
N THR A 35 -22.64 4.21 16.36
CA THR A 35 -21.41 3.43 16.16
C THR A 35 -20.53 4.05 15.08
N ALA A 36 -21.13 4.56 14.00
CA ALA A 36 -20.44 5.31 12.96
C ALA A 36 -19.69 6.52 13.53
N ARG A 37 -20.36 7.37 14.31
CA ARG A 37 -19.74 8.57 14.92
C ARG A 37 -18.63 8.22 15.91
N TYR A 38 -18.80 7.14 16.68
CA TYR A 38 -17.72 6.65 17.56
C TYR A 38 -16.54 6.12 16.75
N ALA A 39 -16.79 5.39 15.66
CA ALA A 39 -15.75 4.90 14.76
C ALA A 39 -14.99 6.07 14.10
N GLU A 40 -15.70 7.09 13.60
CA GLU A 40 -15.11 8.33 13.09
C GLU A 40 -14.20 9.00 14.12
N ALA A 41 -14.71 9.21 15.35
CA ALA A 41 -13.93 9.86 16.41
C ALA A 41 -12.71 9.03 16.83
N ALA A 42 -12.85 7.70 16.90
CA ALA A 42 -11.77 6.78 17.25
C ALA A 42 -10.69 6.72 16.16
N LEU A 43 -11.10 6.56 14.88
CA LEU A 43 -10.20 6.58 13.73
C LEU A 43 -9.51 7.94 13.60
N ALA A 44 -10.24 9.03 13.82
CA ALA A 44 -9.67 10.37 13.73
C ALA A 44 -8.62 10.64 14.81
N LYS A 45 -8.80 10.07 16.01
CA LYS A 45 -7.81 10.12 17.08
C LYS A 45 -6.61 9.21 16.82
N ALA A 46 -6.84 8.01 16.28
CA ALA A 46 -5.79 7.02 16.03
C ALA A 46 -4.88 7.42 14.85
N LEU A 47 -5.47 8.02 13.81
CA LEU A 47 -4.77 8.38 12.58
C LEU A 47 -4.30 9.84 12.55
N ASP A 48 -4.69 10.68 13.52
CA ASP A 48 -4.50 12.14 13.50
C ASP A 48 -5.02 12.79 12.20
N MET A 49 -6.11 12.24 11.66
CA MET A 49 -6.77 12.63 10.42
C MET A 49 -8.27 12.89 10.68
N ASP A 50 -8.91 13.78 9.95
CA ASP A 50 -10.36 13.88 9.94
C ASP A 50 -10.94 12.78 9.05
N VAL A 51 -11.75 11.91 9.65
CA VAL A 51 -12.40 10.80 8.96
C VAL A 51 -13.87 11.13 8.82
N ARG A 52 -14.38 11.05 7.59
CA ARG A 52 -15.81 11.10 7.29
C ARG A 52 -16.23 9.75 6.74
N ILE A 53 -17.29 9.20 7.30
CA ILE A 53 -17.90 7.93 6.88
C ILE A 53 -19.30 8.27 6.38
N GLY A 54 -19.59 7.99 5.10
CA GLY A 54 -20.91 8.26 4.52
C GLY A 54 -22.01 7.42 5.17
N SER A 55 -21.82 6.10 5.22
CA SER A 55 -22.75 5.18 5.87
C SER A 55 -22.06 3.98 6.49
N VAL A 56 -22.66 3.44 7.55
CA VAL A 56 -22.22 2.19 8.20
C VAL A 56 -23.36 1.19 8.13
N ALA A 57 -23.13 0.09 7.43
CA ALA A 57 -24.02 -1.04 7.35
C ALA A 57 -23.37 -2.26 8.02
N PRO A 58 -24.16 -3.17 8.59
CA PRO A 58 -23.61 -4.45 9.03
C PRO A 58 -23.28 -5.36 7.84
N SER A 59 -22.09 -5.96 7.87
CA SER A 59 -21.61 -6.97 6.92
C SER A 59 -21.73 -8.36 7.56
N TRP A 60 -22.83 -9.07 7.28
CA TRP A 60 -23.11 -10.40 7.88
C TRP A 60 -23.06 -10.38 9.43
N PHE A 61 -23.01 -11.55 10.07
CA PHE A 61 -23.13 -11.74 11.53
C PHE A 61 -22.06 -11.02 12.40
N THR A 62 -20.88 -10.68 11.87
CA THR A 62 -19.76 -10.08 12.66
C THR A 62 -18.98 -8.97 11.94
N GLY A 63 -19.40 -8.53 10.76
CA GLY A 63 -18.71 -7.52 9.97
C GLY A 63 -19.38 -6.16 10.03
N LEU A 64 -18.57 -5.13 9.80
CA LEU A 64 -18.98 -3.75 9.56
C LEU A 64 -18.58 -3.39 8.15
N GLU A 65 -19.51 -2.85 7.39
CA GLU A 65 -19.30 -2.25 6.10
C GLU A 65 -19.45 -0.74 6.25
N LEU A 66 -18.40 -0.02 5.88
CA LEU A 66 -18.37 1.43 5.79
C LEU A 66 -18.36 1.78 4.30
N THR A 67 -19.26 2.65 3.87
CA THR A 67 -19.34 3.13 2.49
C THR A 67 -18.97 4.59 2.45
N ASP A 68 -18.29 5.02 1.38
CA ASP A 68 -17.85 6.41 1.17
C ASP A 68 -17.02 6.92 2.35
N VAL A 69 -15.86 6.27 2.56
CA VAL A 69 -14.91 6.65 3.60
C VAL A 69 -13.92 7.63 3.02
N THR A 70 -13.97 8.88 3.51
CA THR A 70 -13.02 9.91 3.12
C THR A 70 -12.12 10.25 4.31
N LEU A 71 -10.84 9.94 4.17
CA LEU A 71 -9.78 10.32 5.10
C LEU A 71 -9.19 11.65 4.66
N ARG A 72 -9.16 12.66 5.53
CA ARG A 72 -8.53 13.97 5.29
C ARG A 72 -7.49 14.24 6.36
N ALA A 73 -6.29 14.69 6.01
CA ALA A 73 -5.32 15.12 7.01
C ALA A 73 -5.86 16.30 7.85
N ARG A 74 -5.87 16.16 9.20
CA ARG A 74 -6.43 17.17 10.12
C ARG A 74 -5.60 18.46 10.15
N LYS A 75 -4.29 18.35 9.93
CA LYS A 75 -3.42 19.51 9.69
C LYS A 75 -3.07 19.57 8.21
N PRO A 76 -3.21 20.74 7.56
CA PRO A 76 -2.58 20.92 6.26
C PRO A 76 -1.08 20.62 6.42
N ASP A 77 -0.51 19.91 5.45
CA ASP A 77 0.95 19.83 5.31
C ASP A 77 1.49 21.28 5.29
N ARG A 78 2.80 21.50 5.54
CA ARG A 78 3.42 22.85 5.53
C ARG A 78 3.20 23.65 4.23
N GLN A 79 2.51 23.07 3.24
CA GLN A 79 2.17 23.61 1.93
C GLN A 79 0.67 23.85 1.70
N GLY A 80 -0.20 23.69 2.71
CA GLY A 80 -1.62 24.02 2.59
C GLY A 80 -2.46 23.02 1.77
N GLN A 81 -1.89 21.88 1.36
CA GLN A 81 -2.62 20.82 0.65
C GLN A 81 -3.14 19.76 1.62
N LEU A 82 -4.46 19.55 1.61
CA LEU A 82 -5.12 18.48 2.34
C LEU A 82 -4.91 17.17 1.56
N ARG A 83 -4.13 16.24 2.09
CA ARG A 83 -4.08 14.88 1.56
C ARG A 83 -5.42 14.21 1.86
N SER A 84 -6.18 13.90 0.82
CA SER A 84 -7.43 13.14 0.94
C SER A 84 -7.27 11.78 0.30
N ILE A 85 -7.57 10.72 1.04
CA ILE A 85 -7.68 9.37 0.54
C ILE A 85 -9.16 9.01 0.57
N HIS A 86 -9.69 8.61 -0.58
CA HIS A 86 -11.06 8.16 -0.72
C HIS A 86 -11.07 6.63 -0.88
N ALA A 87 -11.92 5.98 -0.11
CA ALA A 87 -12.22 4.57 -0.24
C ALA A 87 -13.73 4.43 -0.47
N ASP A 88 -14.10 3.78 -1.56
CA ASP A 88 -15.48 3.60 -1.97
C ASP A 88 -16.21 2.68 -0.97
N ARG A 89 -15.51 1.62 -0.55
CA ARG A 89 -16.05 0.60 0.36
C ARG A 89 -14.98 0.05 1.29
N VAL A 90 -15.29 -0.06 2.57
CA VAL A 90 -14.43 -0.63 3.60
C VAL A 90 -15.22 -1.65 4.41
N VAL A 91 -14.92 -2.92 4.24
CA VAL A 91 -15.49 -4.00 5.04
C VAL A 91 -14.45 -4.44 6.06
N ALA A 92 -14.78 -4.42 7.34
CA ALA A 92 -13.95 -4.93 8.42
C ALA A 92 -14.75 -5.98 9.21
N ARG A 93 -14.16 -7.16 9.42
CA ARG A 93 -14.82 -8.29 10.07
C ARG A 93 -13.95 -8.83 11.19
N ALA A 94 -14.53 -8.94 12.38
CA ALA A 94 -13.91 -9.68 13.46
C ALA A 94 -14.00 -11.18 13.14
N SER A 95 -12.86 -11.88 13.13
CA SER A 95 -12.82 -13.31 12.89
C SER A 95 -13.34 -14.07 14.11
N ALA A 96 -13.84 -15.30 13.92
CA ALA A 96 -14.40 -16.09 15.02
C ALA A 96 -13.38 -16.35 16.15
N GLY A 97 -12.08 -16.36 15.83
CA GLY A 97 -11.00 -16.55 16.82
C GLY A 97 -10.96 -15.45 17.89
N THR A 98 -11.36 -14.22 17.54
CA THR A 98 -11.42 -13.09 18.47
C THR A 98 -12.45 -13.24 19.58
N LEU A 99 -13.46 -14.08 19.38
CA LEU A 99 -14.56 -14.25 20.34
C LEU A 99 -14.21 -15.23 21.47
N PHE A 100 -13.15 -16.05 21.28
CA PHE A 100 -12.78 -17.11 22.22
C PHE A 100 -11.41 -16.89 22.89
N GLY A 101 -10.64 -15.88 22.47
CA GLY A 101 -9.29 -15.60 22.97
C GLY A 101 -9.04 -14.10 23.19
N GLY A 102 -7.99 -13.76 23.95
CA GLY A 102 -7.57 -12.37 24.19
C GLY A 102 -6.84 -11.72 23.00
N ASP A 103 -6.80 -12.39 21.85
CA ASP A 103 -6.13 -11.95 20.64
C ASP A 103 -7.16 -11.36 19.66
N ILE A 104 -6.80 -10.28 18.97
CA ILE A 104 -7.65 -9.59 18.02
C ILE A 104 -7.21 -9.99 16.61
N ASP A 105 -8.17 -10.38 15.78
CA ASP A 105 -7.99 -10.84 14.42
C ASP A 105 -9.13 -10.28 13.57
N VAL A 106 -8.75 -9.42 12.63
CA VAL A 106 -9.68 -8.63 11.83
C VAL A 106 -9.34 -8.79 10.36
N ASP A 107 -10.24 -9.39 9.61
CA ASP A 107 -10.21 -9.40 8.16
C ASP A 107 -10.73 -8.06 7.64
N PHE A 108 -10.03 -7.44 6.70
CA PHE A 108 -10.48 -6.21 6.06
C PHE A 108 -10.44 -6.33 4.54
N THR A 109 -11.39 -5.67 3.89
CA THR A 109 -11.47 -5.53 2.44
C THR A 109 -11.77 -4.09 2.13
N LEU A 110 -10.93 -3.46 1.32
CA LEU A 110 -11.04 -2.07 0.91
C LEU A 110 -11.18 -2.05 -0.60
N GLU A 111 -12.23 -1.42 -1.11
CA GLU A 111 -12.35 -1.06 -2.53
C GLU A 111 -12.01 0.42 -2.63
N MET A 112 -10.90 0.71 -3.32
CA MET A 112 -10.41 2.06 -3.49
C MET A 112 -9.59 2.15 -4.77
N MET A 113 -9.55 3.33 -5.38
CA MET A 113 -8.67 3.61 -6.52
C MET A 113 -8.90 2.68 -7.72
N GLY A 114 -10.16 2.29 -7.96
CA GLY A 114 -10.55 1.36 -9.02
C GLY A 114 -10.07 -0.09 -8.83
N GLY A 115 -9.57 -0.46 -7.65
CA GLY A 115 -9.10 -1.80 -7.32
C GLY A 115 -9.49 -2.26 -5.92
N LYS A 116 -8.93 -3.40 -5.50
CA LYS A 116 -9.26 -4.09 -4.26
C LYS A 116 -8.01 -4.29 -3.39
N VAL A 117 -8.14 -4.04 -2.09
CA VAL A 117 -7.13 -4.35 -1.08
C VAL A 117 -7.75 -5.28 -0.05
N GLU A 118 -7.30 -6.51 -0.01
CA GLU A 118 -7.72 -7.49 0.99
C GLU A 118 -6.62 -7.66 2.02
N GLY A 119 -6.94 -7.75 3.30
CA GLY A 119 -5.93 -7.96 4.31
C GLY A 119 -6.47 -8.51 5.61
N GLN A 120 -5.53 -8.84 6.47
CA GLN A 120 -5.77 -9.41 7.78
C GLN A 120 -4.89 -8.70 8.79
N TYR A 121 -5.50 -8.30 9.90
CA TYR A 121 -4.84 -7.66 11.02
C TYR A 121 -4.94 -8.55 12.25
N TYR A 122 -3.81 -9.11 12.67
CA TYR A 122 -3.70 -9.91 13.88
C TYR A 122 -2.97 -9.12 14.97
N ARG A 123 -3.44 -9.16 16.20
CA ARG A 123 -2.83 -8.53 17.37
C ARG A 123 -2.93 -9.47 18.57
N ALA A 124 -1.76 -9.94 19.00
CA ALA A 124 -1.57 -10.60 20.28
C ALA A 124 -1.05 -9.60 21.33
N GLN A 125 -0.84 -10.06 22.57
CA GLN A 125 -0.34 -9.21 23.66
C GLN A 125 0.95 -8.46 23.31
N LYS A 126 1.91 -9.13 22.68
CA LYS A 126 3.25 -8.56 22.37
C LYS A 126 3.47 -8.24 20.90
N ASP A 127 2.82 -8.95 19.99
CA ASP A 127 3.07 -8.84 18.55
C ASP A 127 1.79 -8.45 17.81
N SER A 128 1.94 -7.71 16.72
CA SER A 128 0.88 -7.54 15.71
C SER A 128 1.40 -7.91 14.33
N ARG A 129 0.54 -8.45 13.48
CA ARG A 129 0.85 -8.82 12.10
C ARG A 129 -0.17 -8.21 11.15
N ILE A 130 0.33 -7.69 10.05
CA ILE A 130 -0.44 -7.05 8.99
C ILE A 130 -0.12 -7.78 7.71
N VAL A 131 -1.13 -8.41 7.12
CA VAL A 131 -1.05 -8.98 5.78
C VAL A 131 -2.00 -8.20 4.89
N ALA A 132 -1.56 -7.73 3.73
CA ALA A 132 -2.40 -7.05 2.76
C ALA A 132 -2.01 -7.46 1.33
N ASN A 133 -2.99 -7.84 0.52
CA ASN A 133 -2.89 -8.10 -0.90
C ASN A 133 -3.59 -6.96 -1.64
N LEU A 134 -2.90 -6.41 -2.63
CA LEU A 134 -3.37 -5.30 -3.47
C LEU A 134 -3.60 -5.85 -4.87
N GLU A 135 -4.77 -5.59 -5.44
CA GLU A 135 -5.16 -6.08 -6.76
C GLU A 135 -5.78 -4.96 -7.59
N GLY A 136 -5.21 -4.73 -8.79
CA GLY A 136 -5.80 -3.84 -9.78
C GLY A 136 -5.91 -2.36 -9.39
N LEU A 137 -5.14 -1.87 -8.43
CA LEU A 137 -5.21 -0.46 -8.03
C LEU A 137 -4.69 0.46 -9.15
N SER A 138 -5.43 1.53 -9.44
CA SER A 138 -5.06 2.50 -10.47
C SER A 138 -4.11 3.57 -9.90
N PRO A 139 -2.85 3.67 -10.36
CA PRO A 139 -1.91 4.68 -9.87
C PRO A 139 -2.38 6.13 -10.11
N ASN A 140 -3.26 6.34 -11.09
CA ASN A 140 -3.81 7.65 -11.44
C ASN A 140 -4.67 8.27 -10.33
N GLU A 141 -5.25 7.45 -9.45
CA GLU A 141 -6.11 7.93 -8.37
C GLU A 141 -5.31 8.26 -7.10
N VAL A 142 -4.04 7.83 -7.04
CA VAL A 142 -3.14 8.17 -5.95
C VAL A 142 -2.64 9.61 -6.14
N THR A 143 -3.30 10.55 -5.45
CA THR A 143 -2.96 11.99 -5.47
C THR A 143 -1.47 12.26 -5.22
N PHE A 144 -0.86 11.56 -4.26
CA PHE A 144 0.56 11.70 -3.95
C PHE A 144 1.48 11.33 -5.13
N LEU A 145 1.18 10.29 -5.90
CA LEU A 145 2.00 9.89 -7.05
C LEU A 145 1.88 10.92 -8.17
N ARG A 146 0.69 11.47 -8.38
CA ARG A 146 0.46 12.57 -9.34
C ARG A 146 1.19 13.85 -8.92
N ASP A 147 1.19 14.17 -7.63
CA ASP A 147 1.90 15.35 -7.11
C ASP A 147 3.42 15.19 -7.19
N MET A 148 3.94 13.96 -7.06
CA MET A 148 5.36 13.66 -7.16
C MET A 148 5.87 13.69 -8.60
N VAL A 149 5.13 13.10 -9.53
CA VAL A 149 5.55 12.98 -10.95
C VAL A 149 5.08 14.17 -11.79
N GLY A 150 4.03 14.88 -11.36
CA GLY A 150 3.47 16.02 -12.09
C GLY A 150 2.69 15.65 -13.36
N LEU A 151 2.57 14.35 -13.66
CA LEU A 151 1.90 13.79 -14.84
C LEU A 151 0.91 12.70 -14.41
N PRO A 152 -0.18 12.48 -15.18
CA PRO A 152 -1.06 11.33 -14.98
C PRO A 152 -0.29 10.03 -15.22
N ILE A 153 -0.51 9.03 -14.37
CA ILE A 153 0.14 7.72 -14.46
C ILE A 153 -0.95 6.68 -14.68
N ARG A 154 -0.91 5.95 -15.79
CA ARG A 154 -1.78 4.81 -16.08
C ARG A 154 -1.05 3.51 -15.77
N GLY A 155 -1.81 2.46 -15.45
CA GLY A 155 -1.29 1.12 -15.16
C GLY A 155 -2.12 0.40 -14.11
N GLY A 156 -1.77 -0.84 -13.81
CA GLY A 156 -2.35 -1.62 -12.72
C GLY A 156 -1.31 -1.93 -11.66
N LEU A 157 -1.57 -1.54 -10.42
CA LEU A 157 -0.73 -1.83 -9.26
C LEU A 157 -1.27 -3.07 -8.54
N SER A 158 -0.40 -4.02 -8.24
CA SER A 158 -0.72 -5.21 -7.46
C SER A 158 0.44 -5.54 -6.54
N GLY A 159 0.19 -6.26 -5.46
CA GLY A 159 1.26 -6.55 -4.52
C GLY A 159 0.80 -7.29 -3.28
N ARG A 160 1.77 -7.66 -2.46
CA ARG A 160 1.58 -8.29 -1.16
C ARG A 160 2.50 -7.64 -0.13
N ILE A 161 1.92 -7.31 1.00
CA ILE A 161 2.57 -6.75 2.17
C ILE A 161 2.36 -7.75 3.29
N ASP A 162 3.44 -8.24 3.90
CA ASP A 162 3.37 -9.10 5.09
C ASP A 162 4.39 -8.57 6.10
N VAL A 163 3.91 -7.90 7.13
CA VAL A 163 4.74 -7.21 8.12
C VAL A 163 4.28 -7.58 9.52
N THR A 164 5.22 -8.04 10.34
CA THR A 164 5.02 -8.32 11.77
C THR A 164 5.71 -7.24 12.60
N LEU A 165 4.95 -6.58 13.47
CA LEU A 165 5.40 -5.55 14.39
C LEU A 165 5.57 -6.17 15.78
N ARG A 166 6.80 -6.16 16.30
CA ARG A 166 7.06 -6.53 17.69
C ARG A 166 6.82 -5.34 18.61
N ASP A 167 6.24 -5.59 19.78
CA ASP A 167 5.80 -4.57 20.74
C ASP A 167 4.86 -3.52 20.13
N HIS A 168 4.16 -3.86 19.03
CA HIS A 168 3.31 -2.95 18.24
C HIS A 168 4.07 -1.75 17.66
N LYS A 169 5.39 -1.90 17.42
CA LYS A 169 6.28 -0.85 16.92
C LYS A 169 6.80 -1.13 15.52
N PHE A 170 6.69 -0.15 14.63
CA PHE A 170 7.28 -0.17 13.29
C PHE A 170 8.79 -0.19 13.34
N ALA A 171 9.41 0.45 14.34
CA ALA A 171 10.86 0.41 14.56
C ALA A 171 11.39 -0.99 14.90
N LYS A 172 10.51 -1.96 15.17
CA LYS A 172 10.87 -3.38 15.41
C LYS A 172 10.20 -4.31 14.39
N ALA A 173 9.69 -3.77 13.30
CA ALA A 173 8.98 -4.55 12.30
C ALA A 173 9.89 -5.54 11.56
N SER A 174 9.35 -6.66 11.12
CA SER A 174 10.02 -7.63 10.26
C SER A 174 9.03 -8.24 9.26
N GLY A 175 9.47 -8.49 8.03
CA GLY A 175 8.56 -8.99 6.98
C GLY A 175 9.04 -8.72 5.55
N THR A 176 8.12 -8.81 4.61
CA THR A 176 8.36 -8.65 3.17
C THR A 176 7.29 -7.80 2.52
N ILE A 177 7.72 -6.94 1.60
CA ILE A 177 6.85 -6.06 0.80
C ILE A 177 7.18 -6.34 -0.65
N GLU A 178 6.18 -6.76 -1.42
CA GLU A 178 6.30 -7.02 -2.86
C GLU A 178 5.21 -6.24 -3.58
N ILE A 179 5.59 -5.35 -4.47
CA ILE A 179 4.67 -4.50 -5.22
C ILE A 179 5.11 -4.53 -6.68
N ALA A 180 4.17 -4.78 -7.59
CA ALA A 180 4.38 -4.78 -9.01
C ALA A 180 3.35 -3.85 -9.68
N ALA A 181 3.84 -2.92 -10.49
CA ALA A 181 2.99 -2.11 -11.34
C ALA A 181 3.18 -2.58 -12.79
N ARG A 182 2.09 -2.96 -13.46
CA ARG A 182 2.09 -3.48 -14.84
C ARG A 182 1.54 -2.44 -15.80
N ASN A 183 2.06 -2.45 -17.02
CA ASN A 183 1.64 -1.57 -18.11
C ASN A 183 1.64 -0.09 -17.69
N VAL A 184 2.68 0.33 -16.98
CA VAL A 184 2.80 1.69 -16.48
C VAL A 184 3.12 2.62 -17.64
N VAL A 185 2.30 3.65 -17.80
CA VAL A 185 2.49 4.73 -18.78
C VAL A 185 2.40 6.05 -18.05
N VAL A 186 3.41 6.89 -18.20
CA VAL A 186 3.50 8.22 -17.60
C VAL A 186 3.19 9.26 -18.66
N GLY A 187 2.24 10.14 -18.39
CA GLY A 187 1.76 11.13 -19.35
C GLY A 187 0.64 10.61 -20.24
N ASP A 188 -0.12 11.56 -20.79
CA ASP A 188 -1.24 11.31 -21.70
C ASP A 188 -1.09 12.09 -23.02
N GLY A 189 0.08 12.71 -23.26
CA GLY A 189 0.37 13.56 -24.42
C GLY A 189 -0.43 14.87 -24.45
N LYS A 190 -1.19 15.18 -23.39
CA LYS A 190 -2.09 16.35 -23.33
C LYS A 190 -1.87 17.18 -22.06
N ALA A 191 -1.44 16.53 -20.98
CA ALA A 191 -1.15 17.14 -19.70
C ALA A 191 0.09 18.03 -19.83
N ARG A 192 -0.16 19.33 -19.84
CA ARG A 192 0.87 20.36 -19.77
C ARG A 192 1.47 20.34 -18.37
N ILE A 193 2.77 20.08 -18.23
CA ILE A 193 3.39 20.16 -16.91
C ILE A 193 3.50 21.62 -16.50
N LYS A 194 2.68 22.03 -15.54
CA LYS A 194 2.89 23.28 -14.80
C LYS A 194 3.91 23.00 -13.70
N LEU A 195 5.19 23.03 -14.03
CA LEU A 195 6.26 22.90 -13.03
C LEU A 195 6.19 24.12 -12.11
N LYS A 196 5.62 23.98 -10.92
CA LYS A 196 5.74 24.99 -9.85
C LYS A 196 7.17 24.93 -9.31
N VAL A 197 8.06 25.68 -9.95
CA VAL A 197 9.46 25.77 -9.52
C VAL A 197 9.56 26.68 -8.29
N LYS A 198 10.30 26.18 -7.29
CA LYS A 198 10.64 26.92 -6.07
C LYS A 198 11.85 27.83 -6.35
N PRO A 199 11.98 28.97 -5.64
CA PRO A 199 13.02 29.97 -5.87
C PRO A 199 14.47 29.45 -5.76
N GLN A 200 14.68 28.29 -5.13
CA GLN A 200 15.97 27.60 -5.05
C GLN A 200 16.45 26.96 -6.38
N TYR A 201 15.60 26.92 -7.41
CA TYR A 201 15.96 26.54 -8.78
C TYR A 201 15.57 27.68 -9.74
N ALA A 202 15.90 28.92 -9.39
CA ALA A 202 15.62 30.11 -10.21
C ALA A 202 16.07 29.98 -11.67
N GLU A 203 17.14 29.22 -11.92
CA GLU A 203 17.66 28.90 -13.26
C GLU A 203 16.70 28.06 -14.12
N LEU A 204 15.83 27.24 -13.49
CA LEU A 204 14.73 26.53 -14.17
C LEU A 204 13.47 27.40 -14.28
N GLN A 205 13.36 28.44 -13.44
CA GLN A 205 12.26 29.39 -13.43
C GLN A 205 12.29 30.25 -14.71
N GLU A 206 13.47 30.68 -15.15
CA GLU A 206 13.67 31.46 -16.39
C GLU A 206 13.28 30.69 -17.67
N PHE A 207 13.39 29.35 -17.65
CA PHE A 207 12.93 28.47 -18.73
C PHE A 207 11.41 28.26 -18.71
N LEU A 208 10.76 28.45 -17.55
CA LEU A 208 9.32 28.23 -17.34
C LEU A 208 8.50 29.52 -17.37
N ASP A 209 9.12 30.67 -17.07
CA ASP A 209 8.50 32.00 -17.11
C ASP A 209 8.34 32.51 -18.55
N ARG A 210 8.93 31.82 -19.54
CA ARG A 210 8.84 32.18 -20.96
C ARG A 210 7.61 31.60 -21.67
N GLU A 211 6.88 30.67 -21.05
CA GLU A 211 5.73 30.01 -21.65
C GLU A 211 4.55 29.84 -20.68
N ASP A 212 3.51 30.66 -20.89
CA ASP A 212 2.11 30.35 -20.51
C ASP A 212 1.57 29.05 -21.17
N GLN A 213 2.41 28.33 -21.92
CA GLN A 213 2.10 27.12 -22.66
C GLN A 213 2.98 25.98 -22.13
N GLY A 214 2.61 25.40 -20.99
CA GLY A 214 3.34 24.24 -20.48
C GLY A 214 3.54 23.16 -21.55
N VAL A 215 4.74 22.58 -21.58
CA VAL A 215 5.15 21.57 -22.58
C VAL A 215 4.33 20.29 -22.39
N ALA A 216 3.76 19.78 -23.48
CA ALA A 216 2.97 18.56 -23.49
C ALA A 216 3.91 17.37 -23.72
N LEU A 217 4.39 16.76 -22.64
CA LEU A 217 5.31 15.63 -22.78
C LEU A 217 4.60 14.43 -23.43
N PRO A 218 5.23 13.80 -24.45
CA PRO A 218 4.69 12.60 -25.05
C PRO A 218 4.55 11.49 -24.00
N PRO A 219 3.54 10.61 -24.14
CA PRO A 219 3.35 9.53 -23.20
C PRO A 219 4.58 8.60 -23.21
N MET A 220 5.12 8.35 -22.02
CA MET A 220 6.29 7.49 -21.83
C MET A 220 5.85 6.15 -21.25
N THR A 221 6.08 5.08 -22.02
CA THR A 221 5.89 3.71 -21.54
C THR A 221 7.02 3.35 -20.59
N VAL A 222 6.70 3.05 -19.34
CA VAL A 222 7.64 2.57 -18.30
C VAL A 222 7.62 1.04 -18.18
N GLY A 223 6.57 0.39 -18.69
CA GLY A 223 6.46 -1.06 -18.73
C GLY A 223 6.06 -1.65 -17.38
N THR A 224 6.78 -2.67 -16.92
CA THR A 224 6.52 -3.31 -15.62
C THR A 224 7.57 -2.87 -14.60
N VAL A 225 7.09 -2.27 -13.51
CA VAL A 225 7.92 -1.85 -12.37
C VAL A 225 7.76 -2.87 -11.26
N THR A 226 8.86 -3.45 -10.77
CA THR A 226 8.83 -4.38 -9.63
C THR A 226 9.60 -3.80 -8.46
N LEU A 227 8.96 -3.77 -7.29
CA LEU A 227 9.53 -3.37 -6.00
C LEU A 227 9.43 -4.56 -5.04
N LYS A 228 10.56 -4.99 -4.50
CA LYS A 228 10.65 -5.94 -3.39
C LYS A 228 11.51 -5.36 -2.30
N ALA A 229 10.99 -5.30 -1.09
CA ALA A 229 11.71 -4.87 0.09
C ALA A 229 11.60 -5.91 1.20
N ARG A 230 12.69 -6.09 1.94
CA ARG A 230 12.74 -6.93 3.14
C ARG A 230 12.85 -6.03 4.36
N VAL A 231 11.94 -6.21 5.31
CA VAL A 231 11.94 -5.50 6.57
C VAL A 231 12.60 -6.38 7.64
N THR A 232 13.64 -5.87 8.28
CA THR A 232 14.34 -6.55 9.37
C THR A 232 14.60 -5.55 10.50
N GLN A 233 14.04 -5.80 11.68
CA GLN A 233 14.21 -4.95 12.87
C GLN A 233 13.99 -3.45 12.60
N GLY A 234 12.90 -3.11 11.91
CA GLY A 234 12.58 -1.73 11.57
C GLY A 234 13.38 -1.13 10.41
N VAL A 235 14.24 -1.89 9.74
CA VAL A 235 14.92 -1.43 8.52
C VAL A 235 14.33 -2.13 7.30
N ALA A 236 13.67 -1.37 6.43
CA ALA A 236 13.14 -1.87 5.17
C ALA A 236 14.18 -1.67 4.06
N ARG A 237 14.88 -2.74 3.68
CA ARG A 237 15.90 -2.74 2.63
C ARG A 237 15.28 -3.12 1.29
N LEU A 238 15.49 -2.29 0.27
CA LEU A 238 15.09 -2.59 -1.09
C LEU A 238 16.00 -3.68 -1.65
N THR A 239 15.40 -4.80 -2.03
CA THR A 239 16.09 -5.96 -2.61
C THR A 239 15.99 -5.99 -4.13
N GLN A 240 14.89 -5.47 -4.67
CA GLN A 240 14.67 -5.34 -6.11
C GLN A 240 13.84 -4.07 -6.32
N LEU A 241 14.34 -3.12 -7.09
CA LEU A 241 13.55 -2.00 -7.58
C LEU A 241 14.03 -1.72 -8.99
N GLU A 242 13.27 -2.16 -9.98
CA GLU A 242 13.67 -2.01 -11.36
C GLU A 242 12.45 -1.93 -12.29
N ALA A 243 12.66 -1.24 -13.41
CA ALA A 243 11.78 -1.28 -14.56
C ALA A 243 12.63 -1.19 -15.82
N SER A 244 12.25 -1.94 -16.85
CA SER A 244 12.88 -1.86 -18.15
C SER A 244 11.78 -1.82 -19.20
N SER A 245 11.89 -0.87 -20.11
CA SER A 245 10.94 -0.63 -21.17
C SER A 245 11.65 -0.07 -22.39
N GLU A 246 10.89 0.09 -23.47
CA GLU A 246 11.40 0.69 -24.69
C GLU A 246 11.91 2.12 -24.47
N HIS A 247 11.29 2.92 -23.60
CA HIS A 247 11.61 4.35 -23.44
C HIS A 247 12.49 4.66 -22.22
N ILE A 248 12.42 3.85 -21.18
CA ILE A 248 13.13 4.10 -19.92
C ILE A 248 13.62 2.82 -19.24
N GLU A 249 14.85 2.88 -18.75
CA GLU A 249 15.40 1.94 -17.78
C GLU A 249 15.45 2.63 -16.41
N PHE A 250 15.02 1.90 -15.38
CA PHE A 250 14.93 2.39 -14.01
C PHE A 250 15.45 1.32 -13.08
N LYS A 251 16.29 1.73 -12.12
CA LYS A 251 16.85 0.89 -11.06
C LYS A 251 16.85 1.67 -9.77
N GLY A 252 16.71 0.99 -8.65
CA GLY A 252 16.80 1.62 -7.35
C GLY A 252 17.28 0.67 -6.29
N GLU A 253 17.94 1.25 -5.30
CA GLU A 253 18.51 0.53 -4.18
C GLU A 253 18.53 1.44 -2.95
N GLY A 254 18.50 0.87 -1.75
CA GLY A 254 18.58 1.65 -0.53
C GLY A 254 17.76 1.05 0.59
N GLU A 255 17.54 1.87 1.60
CA GLU A 255 16.80 1.45 2.79
C GLU A 255 15.94 2.58 3.37
N LEU A 256 14.93 2.16 4.11
CA LEU A 256 14.00 3.01 4.83
C LEU A 256 14.06 2.59 6.30
N LEU A 257 14.52 3.50 7.14
CA LEU A 257 14.49 3.33 8.59
C LEU A 257 13.08 3.64 9.09
N LEU A 258 12.36 2.61 9.53
CA LEU A 258 11.01 2.73 10.05
C LEU A 258 11.03 3.33 11.46
N ALA A 259 10.24 4.37 11.65
CA ALA A 259 10.03 4.99 12.96
C ALA A 259 8.58 4.81 13.43
N ASP A 260 8.34 5.16 14.70
CA ASP A 260 7.01 5.19 15.30
C ASP A 260 6.63 6.65 15.59
N PRO A 261 5.65 7.25 14.87
CA PRO A 261 4.83 6.69 13.80
C PRO A 261 5.60 6.54 12.47
N VAL A 262 5.09 5.70 11.56
CA VAL A 262 5.72 5.43 10.25
C VAL A 262 5.99 6.69 9.42
N THR A 263 5.24 7.77 9.62
CA THR A 263 5.50 9.06 8.95
C THR A 263 6.84 9.68 9.35
N ALA A 264 7.37 9.36 10.53
CA ALA A 264 8.67 9.84 10.98
C ALA A 264 9.84 8.99 10.45
N SER A 265 9.58 8.00 9.59
CA SER A 265 10.60 7.15 9.00
C SER A 265 11.53 7.95 8.08
N THR A 266 12.80 7.56 8.02
CA THR A 266 13.82 8.23 7.21
C THR A 266 14.20 7.35 6.02
N SER A 267 14.06 7.88 4.81
CA SER A 267 14.46 7.20 3.59
C SER A 267 15.88 7.57 3.18
N ALA A 268 16.62 6.58 2.66
CA ALA A 268 17.84 6.78 1.91
C ALA A 268 17.78 5.85 0.68
N ILE A 269 17.06 6.29 -0.35
CA ILE A 269 16.82 5.49 -1.56
C ILE A 269 17.58 6.12 -2.72
N TYR A 270 18.51 5.37 -3.29
CA TYR A 270 19.21 5.75 -4.51
C TYR A 270 18.42 5.25 -5.72
N ILE A 271 18.03 6.18 -6.57
CA ILE A 271 17.32 5.94 -7.81
C ILE A 271 18.25 6.24 -8.97
N MET A 272 18.29 5.32 -9.92
CA MET A 272 19.01 5.45 -11.18
C MET A 272 18.01 5.29 -12.31
N TYR A 273 18.02 6.20 -13.27
CA TYR A 273 17.24 6.01 -14.48
C TYR A 273 18.01 6.45 -15.72
N LYS A 274 17.65 5.88 -16.85
CA LYS A 274 18.23 6.16 -18.15
C LYS A 274 17.11 6.19 -19.18
N LEU A 275 17.02 7.29 -19.92
CA LEU A 275 16.15 7.38 -21.08
C LEU A 275 16.88 6.72 -22.26
N THR A 276 16.17 5.88 -23.00
CA THR A 276 16.74 5.16 -24.14
C THR A 276 16.75 6.05 -25.39
N GLU A 277 17.50 5.63 -26.40
CA GLU A 277 17.51 6.31 -27.71
C GLU A 277 16.13 6.29 -28.38
N ALA A 278 15.31 5.27 -28.10
CA ALA A 278 13.94 5.22 -28.60
C ALA A 278 13.11 6.42 -28.12
N TYR A 279 13.31 6.88 -26.87
CA TYR A 279 12.65 8.09 -26.37
C TYR A 279 13.12 9.36 -27.10
N GLU A 280 14.42 9.48 -27.40
CA GLU A 280 14.97 10.57 -28.23
C GLU A 280 14.41 10.56 -29.66
N SER A 281 13.98 9.40 -30.15
CA SER A 281 13.41 9.26 -31.49
C SER A 281 11.90 9.57 -31.58
N LEU A 282 11.21 9.72 -30.44
CA LEU A 282 9.76 9.96 -30.42
C LEU A 282 9.36 11.31 -31.04
N ASP A 283 10.02 12.40 -30.62
CA ASP A 283 9.72 13.76 -31.09
C ASP A 283 10.89 14.72 -30.84
N SER A 284 10.90 15.86 -31.52
CA SER A 284 11.81 16.98 -31.33
C SER A 284 11.82 17.51 -29.88
N GLU A 285 10.68 17.54 -29.19
CA GLU A 285 10.61 17.97 -27.79
C GLU A 285 11.36 17.03 -26.86
N ALA A 286 11.27 15.71 -27.12
CA ALA A 286 12.01 14.70 -26.35
C ALA A 286 13.53 14.86 -26.54
N ARG A 287 13.98 15.18 -27.75
CA ARG A 287 15.39 15.49 -28.04
C ARG A 287 15.86 16.75 -27.30
N THR A 288 15.11 17.83 -27.41
CA THR A 288 15.43 19.09 -26.72
C THR A 288 15.45 18.90 -25.20
N MET A 289 14.53 18.11 -24.64
CA MET A 289 14.54 17.77 -23.22
C MET A 289 15.81 17.00 -22.84
N MET A 290 16.20 16.01 -23.62
CA MET A 290 17.41 15.21 -23.37
C MET A 290 18.69 16.05 -23.47
N GLU A 291 18.78 16.96 -24.43
CA GLU A 291 19.88 17.92 -24.55
C GLU A 291 19.93 18.88 -23.36
N ASN A 292 18.77 19.40 -22.93
CA ASN A 292 18.67 20.27 -21.76
C ASN A 292 19.04 19.53 -20.46
N MET A 293 18.65 18.27 -20.32
CA MET A 293 19.10 17.43 -19.21
C MET A 293 20.62 17.26 -19.26
N ARG A 294 21.22 16.93 -20.40
CA ARG A 294 22.67 16.76 -20.51
C ARG A 294 23.45 18.05 -20.24
N THR A 295 22.88 19.21 -20.53
CA THR A 295 23.53 20.52 -20.34
C THR A 295 23.29 21.14 -18.96
N SER A 296 22.22 20.77 -18.27
CA SER A 296 21.92 21.27 -16.92
C SER A 296 22.98 20.88 -15.88
N PRO A 297 23.44 21.80 -15.01
CA PRO A 297 24.42 21.50 -13.95
C PRO A 297 23.97 20.39 -12.99
N VAL A 298 22.67 20.29 -12.71
CA VAL A 298 22.08 19.31 -11.78
C VAL A 298 22.23 17.89 -12.35
N TYR A 299 21.82 17.71 -13.60
CA TYR A 299 21.89 16.43 -14.28
C TYR A 299 23.31 16.04 -14.67
N ARG A 300 24.20 17.01 -14.98
CA ARG A 300 25.64 16.72 -15.14
C ARG A 300 26.27 16.13 -13.88
N ARG A 301 25.84 16.58 -12.69
CA ARG A 301 26.26 15.98 -11.41
C ARG A 301 25.62 14.61 -11.16
N ALA A 302 24.41 14.38 -11.64
CA ALA A 302 23.73 13.08 -11.54
C ALA A 302 24.22 12.04 -12.57
N LEU A 303 24.78 12.48 -13.70
CA LEU A 303 25.17 11.61 -14.81
C LEU A 303 26.35 10.72 -14.40
N ARG A 304 26.14 9.42 -14.46
CA ARG A 304 27.11 8.37 -14.18
C ARG A 304 27.86 7.95 -15.45
N THR A 305 28.91 7.15 -15.26
CA THR A 305 29.74 6.61 -16.35
C THR A 305 29.00 5.57 -17.20
N ASP A 306 27.98 4.91 -16.65
CA ASP A 306 27.11 3.93 -17.32
C ASP A 306 25.95 4.58 -18.11
N GLY A 307 25.88 5.92 -18.12
CA GLY A 307 24.83 6.69 -18.78
C GLY A 307 23.52 6.81 -17.99
N PHE A 308 23.46 6.33 -16.75
CA PHE A 308 22.33 6.55 -15.86
C PHE A 308 22.44 7.91 -15.15
N PHE A 309 21.30 8.53 -14.89
CA PHE A 309 21.19 9.65 -13.96
C PHE A 309 20.85 9.14 -12.56
N GLY A 310 21.72 9.42 -11.59
CA GLY A 310 21.58 9.01 -10.21
C GLY A 310 21.05 10.13 -9.30
N PHE A 311 20.02 9.81 -8.51
CA PHE A 311 19.45 10.68 -7.50
C PHE A 311 19.28 9.94 -6.18
N CYS A 312 19.81 10.51 -5.11
CA CYS A 312 19.55 10.03 -3.77
C CYS A 312 18.32 10.76 -3.20
N LEU A 313 17.31 9.99 -2.85
CA LEU A 313 16.10 10.44 -2.16
C LEU A 313 16.29 10.28 -0.65
N THR A 314 16.73 11.36 0.01
CA THR A 314 16.91 11.40 1.46
C THR A 314 15.94 12.34 2.16
N GLY A 315 15.55 11.94 3.38
CA GLY A 315 14.72 12.75 4.25
C GLY A 315 13.72 11.93 5.04
N VAL A 316 12.95 12.63 5.88
CA VAL A 316 11.86 12.05 6.66
C VAL A 316 10.60 11.98 5.81
N LEU A 317 9.84 10.87 5.83
CA LEU A 317 8.65 10.67 4.99
C LEU A 317 7.54 11.71 5.20
N ARG A 318 7.40 12.23 6.43
CA ARG A 318 6.47 13.32 6.75
C ARG A 318 6.90 14.62 6.09
N GLU A 319 8.18 14.80 5.86
CA GLU A 319 8.73 15.95 5.15
C GLU A 319 8.87 15.62 3.66
N ARG A 320 9.14 16.62 2.82
CA ARG A 320 9.45 16.34 1.42
C ARG A 320 10.83 15.69 1.34
N VAL A 321 10.86 14.45 0.86
CA VAL A 321 12.08 13.77 0.46
C VAL A 321 12.76 14.62 -0.61
N ARG A 322 14.04 14.94 -0.40
CA ARG A 322 14.80 15.82 -1.30
C ARG A 322 15.60 14.98 -2.28
N PRO A 323 15.44 15.21 -3.59
CA PRO A 323 16.33 14.58 -4.57
C PRO A 323 17.69 15.29 -4.55
N LEU A 324 18.73 14.54 -4.22
CA LEU A 324 20.12 14.97 -4.29
C LEU A 324 20.79 14.30 -5.51
N PRO A 325 21.25 15.08 -6.52
CA PRO A 325 21.96 14.50 -7.65
C PRO A 325 23.29 13.91 -7.18
N THR A 326 23.54 12.64 -7.48
CA THR A 326 24.77 11.94 -7.06
C THR A 326 25.12 10.78 -7.98
N ARG A 327 26.42 10.65 -8.27
CA ARG A 327 26.95 9.56 -9.10
C ARG A 327 27.17 8.28 -8.31
N ASP A 328 27.52 8.40 -7.03
CA ASP A 328 28.12 7.30 -6.25
C ASP A 328 27.16 6.70 -5.21
N GLY A 329 25.87 7.06 -5.28
CA GLY A 329 24.86 6.64 -4.31
C GLY A 329 24.59 7.66 -3.22
N CYS A 330 23.86 7.23 -2.19
CA CYS A 330 23.47 8.10 -1.08
C CYS A 330 24.64 8.33 -0.11
N PRO A 331 25.10 9.60 0.09
CA PRO A 331 26.26 9.91 0.93
C PRO A 331 26.04 9.57 2.41
N ASP A 332 24.79 9.67 2.89
CA ASP A 332 24.39 9.34 4.26
C ASP A 332 23.47 8.12 4.26
N ARG A 333 23.92 6.98 3.71
CA ARG A 333 23.24 5.72 4.01
C ARG A 333 23.28 5.56 5.54
N PRO A 334 22.14 5.44 6.22
CA PRO A 334 22.15 5.08 7.63
C PRO A 334 22.67 3.65 7.71
N VAL A 335 23.98 3.48 7.85
CA VAL A 335 24.61 2.18 8.01
C VAL A 335 23.90 1.50 9.18
N PRO A 336 23.14 0.42 8.96
CA PRO A 336 22.65 -0.34 10.08
C PRO A 336 23.90 -0.87 10.78
N GLU A 337 24.06 -0.49 12.05
CA GLU A 337 25.10 -1.02 12.90
C GLU A 337 25.06 -2.55 12.78
N PRO A 338 26.17 -3.22 12.41
CA PRO A 338 26.19 -4.66 12.29
C PRO A 338 25.61 -5.27 13.57
N PRO A 339 24.77 -6.31 13.50
CA PRO A 339 24.27 -6.95 14.70
C PRO A 339 25.48 -7.31 15.57
N ALA A 340 25.47 -6.85 16.83
CA ALA A 340 26.59 -7.04 17.73
C ALA A 340 27.02 -8.52 17.71
N PRO A 341 28.32 -8.81 17.51
CA PRO A 341 28.79 -10.19 17.46
C PRO A 341 28.43 -10.90 18.77
N GLY A 342 27.49 -11.85 18.70
CA GLY A 342 27.02 -12.59 19.86
C GLY A 342 25.51 -12.74 20.02
N VAL A 343 24.67 -12.08 19.20
CA VAL A 343 23.23 -12.37 19.18
C VAL A 343 23.00 -13.65 18.35
N PRO A 344 22.50 -14.75 18.94
CA PRO A 344 22.16 -15.95 18.18
C PRO A 344 21.19 -15.58 17.07
N GLY A 345 21.48 -16.02 15.85
CA GLY A 345 20.65 -15.76 14.67
C GLY A 345 19.19 -16.03 15.01
N ALA A 346 18.32 -15.07 14.71
CA ALA A 346 16.88 -15.26 14.86
C ALA A 346 16.51 -16.59 14.18
N PRO A 347 15.78 -17.49 14.86
CA PRO A 347 15.39 -18.76 14.26
C PRO A 347 14.64 -18.46 12.95
N PRO A 348 14.83 -19.28 11.90
CA PRO A 348 14.09 -19.11 10.66
C PRO A 348 12.61 -19.06 11.00
N LEU A 349 11.93 -18.01 10.52
CA LEU A 349 10.49 -17.89 10.62
C LEU A 349 9.87 -19.19 10.09
N ALA A 350 9.09 -19.85 10.93
CA ALA A 350 8.36 -21.05 10.56
C ALA A 350 7.60 -20.80 9.25
N PRO A 351 7.55 -21.79 8.33
CA PRO A 351 6.76 -21.63 7.10
C PRO A 351 5.34 -21.25 7.48
N ALA A 352 4.81 -20.23 6.80
CA ALA A 352 3.43 -19.78 6.98
C ALA A 352 2.48 -20.98 6.89
N PRO A 353 1.47 -21.09 7.76
CA PRO A 353 0.48 -22.15 7.60
C PRO A 353 -0.15 -22.00 6.21
N THR A 354 -0.03 -23.05 5.41
CA THR A 354 -0.76 -23.20 4.15
C THR A 354 -2.24 -23.16 4.50
N ILE A 355 -2.87 -22.00 4.32
CA ILE A 355 -4.32 -21.93 4.31
C ILE A 355 -4.75 -22.73 3.09
N ILE A 356 -5.28 -23.92 3.35
CA ILE A 356 -5.88 -24.78 2.34
C ILE A 356 -7.04 -23.98 1.75
N SER A 357 -6.80 -23.41 0.58
CA SER A 357 -7.86 -22.92 -0.29
C SER A 357 -8.75 -24.10 -0.63
N ALA A 358 -9.96 -24.12 -0.06
CA ALA A 358 -11.02 -25.00 -0.50
C ALA A 358 -11.52 -24.48 -1.86
N ALA A 359 -10.76 -24.76 -2.90
CA ALA A 359 -11.17 -24.62 -4.28
C ALA A 359 -11.28 -26.01 -4.91
N GLU A 360 -12.43 -26.24 -5.52
CA GLU A 360 -12.90 -27.39 -6.30
C GLU A 360 -11.84 -28.39 -6.79
N ARG A 361 -12.07 -29.68 -6.50
CA ARG A 361 -11.61 -30.75 -7.40
C ARG A 361 -12.76 -31.20 -8.30
N PRO A 362 -12.61 -31.11 -9.62
CA PRO A 362 -13.54 -31.68 -10.57
C PRO A 362 -13.28 -33.19 -10.74
N GLY A 363 -14.37 -33.96 -10.75
CA GLY A 363 -14.49 -35.25 -11.44
C GLY A 363 -13.56 -36.38 -11.02
N GLU A 364 -14.05 -37.28 -10.17
CA GLU A 364 -13.51 -38.64 -10.08
C GLU A 364 -14.66 -39.65 -10.13
N ARG A 365 -14.73 -40.35 -11.27
CA ARG A 365 -15.62 -41.50 -11.52
C ARG A 365 -15.00 -42.74 -10.88
N ILE A 366 -15.84 -43.42 -10.09
CA ILE A 366 -15.90 -44.83 -9.64
C ILE A 366 -14.86 -45.81 -10.25
N PRO A 367 -14.40 -46.80 -9.47
CA PRO A 367 -14.88 -48.16 -9.77
C PRO A 367 -15.19 -49.05 -8.55
N GLY A 368 -16.25 -49.84 -8.68
CA GLY A 368 -16.27 -51.25 -8.27
C GLY A 368 -16.57 -51.59 -6.80
N VAL A 369 -17.84 -51.88 -6.50
CA VAL A 369 -18.17 -52.93 -5.52
C VAL A 369 -19.21 -53.85 -6.14
N ALA A 370 -18.73 -55.00 -6.61
CA ALA A 370 -19.52 -56.21 -6.81
C ALA A 370 -19.33 -57.13 -5.59
N ALA A 371 -20.30 -58.03 -5.41
CA ALA A 371 -20.49 -59.04 -4.36
C ALA A 371 -21.27 -58.55 -3.12
N GLY A 372 -22.38 -59.17 -2.71
CA GLY A 372 -23.01 -60.38 -3.22
C GLY A 372 -23.94 -61.03 -2.18
N TRP A 373 -25.09 -61.51 -2.66
CA TRP A 373 -25.84 -62.70 -2.21
C TRP A 373 -26.38 -62.78 -0.77
N ALA A 374 -27.69 -62.67 -0.62
CA ALA A 374 -28.59 -63.81 -0.33
C ALA A 374 -30.06 -63.37 -0.44
#